data_AF-A0A2S9F6Z7-F1
#
_entry.id   AF-A0A2S9F6Z7-F1
#
_cell.length_a   1.000
_cell.length_b   1.000
_cell.length_c   1.000
_cell.angle_alpha   90.00
_cell.angle_beta   90.00
_cell.angle_gamma   90.00
#
_symmetry.space_group_name_H-M   'P 1'
#
loop_
_entity.id
_entity.type
_entity.pdbx_description
1 polymer ?
#
loop_
_entity_poly.entity_id
_entity_poly.type
_entity_poly.pdbx_seq_one_letter_code
_entity_poly.pdbx_strand_id
1 'polypeptide(L)'
;MKISRIAGATGAAVLGAWTAAMGLGVPTAAAQPPAPACPDVEVVFARGTSEPAGVGGVGQGFVDAVRAQAAPRTVGVYAVNYPAGNNFADREIFAGTVIDGIRDAGNRLQTMSVNCPNTKMVLG
;
A
#
# COMPACT_ATOMS: atom_id res chain seq x y z
N MET A 1 7.19 -36.65 49.53
CA MET A 1 6.13 -37.51 50.11
C MET A 1 4.97 -37.55 49.11
N LYS A 2 4.70 -38.76 48.56
CA LYS A 2 3.49 -39.20 47.81
C LYS A 2 3.18 -38.44 46.50
N ILE A 3 3.62 -38.87 45.31
CA ILE A 3 3.25 -40.08 44.54
C ILE A 3 1.78 -40.48 44.69
N SER A 4 0.98 -40.19 43.65
CA SER A 4 -0.19 -41.00 43.29
C SER A 4 -0.03 -41.46 41.83
N ARG A 5 0.00 -42.79 41.69
CA ARG A 5 0.04 -43.54 40.43
C ARG A 5 -1.38 -43.74 39.95
N ILE A 6 -1.63 -43.70 38.64
CA ILE A 6 -2.72 -44.46 38.04
C ILE A 6 -2.14 -45.20 36.83
N ALA A 7 -2.13 -46.52 36.95
CA ALA A 7 -1.75 -47.47 35.93
C ALA A 7 -2.98 -47.82 35.07
N GLY A 8 -2.74 -48.08 33.79
CA GLY A 8 -3.70 -48.71 32.88
C GLY A 8 -2.99 -48.88 31.54
N ALA A 9 -2.37 -50.04 31.29
CA ALA A 9 -2.95 -51.24 30.67
C ALA A 9 -2.57 -51.30 29.17
N THR A 10 -1.56 -52.13 28.90
CA THR A 10 -1.42 -53.03 27.75
C THR A 10 -2.30 -52.78 26.52
N GLY A 11 -1.67 -52.43 25.39
CA GLY A 11 -2.25 -52.52 24.06
C GLY A 11 -1.16 -52.95 23.06
N ALA A 12 -1.32 -54.13 22.49
CA ALA A 12 -0.37 -54.83 21.65
C ALA A 12 -0.14 -54.15 20.28
N ALA A 13 0.99 -54.52 19.68
CA ALA A 13 1.51 -54.06 18.40
C ALA A 13 0.52 -54.18 17.23
N VAL A 14 0.55 -53.16 16.37
CA VAL A 14 0.21 -53.33 14.95
C VAL A 14 1.27 -52.58 14.13
N LEU A 15 2.19 -53.34 13.54
CA LEU A 15 3.13 -52.85 12.53
C LEU A 15 2.34 -52.52 11.27
N GLY A 16 1.89 -51.26 11.15
CA GLY A 16 1.30 -50.74 9.92
C GLY A 16 2.39 -50.32 8.96
N ALA A 17 2.66 -51.15 7.96
CA ALA A 17 3.52 -50.82 6.83
C ALA A 17 2.83 -49.74 5.96
N TRP A 18 3.20 -48.47 6.15
CA TRP A 18 2.81 -47.39 5.25
C TRP A 18 3.73 -47.38 4.04
N THR A 19 3.26 -48.01 2.97
CA THR A 19 3.88 -47.99 1.65
C THR A 19 3.56 -46.67 0.94
N ALA A 20 4.65 -46.02 0.50
CA ALA A 20 4.82 -44.99 -0.53
C ALA A 20 3.58 -44.31 -1.16
N ALA A 21 3.55 -42.98 -1.04
CA ALA A 21 3.22 -42.10 -2.16
C ALA A 21 4.02 -40.80 -2.00
N MET A 22 5.25 -40.79 -2.51
CA MET A 22 5.95 -39.54 -2.81
C MET A 22 5.17 -38.87 -3.93
N GLY A 23 4.20 -38.03 -3.56
CA GLY A 23 3.55 -37.12 -4.48
C GLY A 23 4.62 -36.19 -5.06
N LEU A 24 4.91 -36.36 -6.34
CA LEU A 24 5.59 -35.35 -7.13
C LEU A 24 4.69 -34.12 -7.15
N GLY A 25 4.85 -33.26 -6.14
CA GLY A 25 4.25 -31.94 -6.13
C GLY A 25 4.84 -31.15 -7.29
N VAL A 26 4.13 -31.12 -8.42
CA VAL A 26 4.43 -30.19 -9.50
C VAL A 26 4.33 -28.80 -8.87
N PRO A 27 5.40 -27.98 -8.87
CA PRO A 27 5.27 -26.61 -8.41
C PRO A 27 4.32 -25.91 -9.38
N THR A 28 3.08 -25.71 -8.94
CA THR A 28 2.19 -24.77 -9.61
C THR A 28 2.80 -23.41 -9.36
N ALA A 29 3.49 -22.87 -10.37
CA ALA A 29 3.83 -21.46 -10.39
C ALA A 29 2.50 -20.70 -10.39
N ALA A 30 2.03 -20.31 -9.19
CA ALA A 30 0.96 -19.35 -9.09
C ALA A 30 1.46 -18.10 -9.81
N ALA A 31 0.83 -17.77 -10.94
CA ALA A 31 1.12 -16.52 -11.63
C ALA A 31 0.82 -15.40 -10.65
N GLN A 32 1.88 -14.77 -10.13
CA GLN A 32 1.73 -13.56 -9.35
C GLN A 32 1.02 -12.54 -10.26
N PRO A 33 -0.03 -11.86 -9.79
CA PRO A 33 -0.65 -10.81 -10.58
C PRO A 33 0.45 -9.89 -11.11
N PRO A 34 0.40 -9.45 -12.38
CA PRO A 34 1.37 -8.49 -12.88
C PRO A 34 1.44 -7.35 -11.87
N ALA A 35 2.65 -7.07 -11.38
CA ALA A 35 2.85 -5.97 -10.45
C ALA A 35 2.17 -4.73 -11.05
N PRO A 36 1.48 -3.90 -10.25
CA PRO A 36 1.06 -2.60 -10.72
C PRO A 36 2.25 -1.95 -11.42
N ALA A 37 2.06 -1.36 -12.59
CA ALA A 37 3.15 -0.65 -13.26
C ALA A 37 3.59 0.52 -12.34
N CYS A 38 4.58 0.25 -11.49
CA CYS A 38 5.07 1.21 -10.50
C CYS A 38 5.89 2.26 -11.24
N PRO A 39 5.57 3.56 -11.11
CA PRO A 39 6.39 4.58 -11.71
C PRO A 39 7.73 4.67 -10.98
N ASP A 40 8.77 5.12 -11.67
CA ASP A 40 10.07 5.37 -11.06
C ASP A 40 9.99 6.49 -10.01
N VAL A 41 9.11 7.47 -10.25
CA VAL A 41 8.82 8.62 -9.40
C VAL A 41 7.31 8.81 -9.32
N GLU A 42 6.78 9.09 -8.14
CA GLU A 42 5.39 9.51 -7.97
C GLU A 42 5.32 10.88 -7.30
N VAL A 43 4.65 11.81 -7.97
CA VAL A 43 4.32 13.13 -7.41
C VAL A 43 2.98 13.03 -6.72
N VAL A 44 2.94 13.26 -5.41
CA VAL A 44 1.71 13.44 -4.63
C VAL A 44 1.53 14.93 -4.40
N PHE A 45 0.52 15.53 -5.04
CA PHE A 45 0.34 16.98 -5.03
C PHE A 45 -1.02 17.40 -4.50
N ALA A 46 -1.03 18.29 -3.51
CA ALA A 46 -2.25 18.90 -2.99
C ALA A 46 -2.55 20.23 -3.70
N ARG A 47 -3.66 20.30 -4.43
CA ARG A 47 -4.13 21.56 -5.05
C ARG A 47 -4.43 22.65 -4.01
N GLY A 48 -4.50 23.90 -4.42
CA GLY A 48 -4.89 25.03 -3.59
C GLY A 48 -6.40 25.13 -3.31
N THR A 49 -6.75 26.00 -2.35
CA THR A 49 -8.13 26.28 -1.96
C THR A 49 -9.00 26.72 -3.16
N SER A 50 -10.20 26.17 -3.25
CA SER A 50 -11.18 26.41 -4.33
C SER A 50 -10.75 25.94 -5.73
N GLU A 51 -9.61 25.27 -5.87
CA GLU A 51 -9.25 24.68 -7.16
C GLU A 51 -10.13 23.45 -7.46
N PRO A 52 -10.45 23.19 -8.75
CA PRO A 52 -11.16 21.98 -9.15
C PRO A 52 -10.33 20.72 -8.88
N ALA A 53 -10.98 19.55 -8.86
CA ALA A 53 -10.29 18.27 -8.67
C ALA A 53 -9.13 18.08 -9.67
N GLY A 54 -8.01 17.55 -9.18
CA GLY A 54 -6.74 17.50 -9.90
C GLY A 54 -5.62 18.13 -9.08
N VAL A 55 -4.48 18.40 -9.72
CA VAL A 55 -3.29 19.01 -9.08
C VAL A 55 -3.32 20.54 -9.04
N GLY A 56 -4.30 21.17 -9.68
CA GLY A 56 -4.38 22.63 -9.78
C GLY A 56 -3.37 23.23 -10.76
N GLY A 57 -3.42 24.55 -10.95
CA GLY A 57 -2.58 25.25 -11.92
C GLY A 57 -1.10 25.22 -11.53
N VAL A 58 -0.80 25.45 -10.26
CA VAL A 58 0.57 25.38 -9.71
C VAL A 58 1.10 23.95 -9.79
N GLY A 59 0.28 22.97 -9.39
CA GLY A 59 0.67 21.57 -9.41
C GLY A 59 0.94 21.05 -10.81
N GLN A 60 0.21 21.51 -11.82
CA GLN A 60 0.48 21.10 -13.20
C GLN A 60 1.87 21.55 -13.66
N GLY A 61 2.23 22.81 -13.42
CA GLY A 61 3.57 23.33 -13.74
C GLY A 61 4.67 22.59 -12.98
N PHE A 62 4.43 22.27 -11.70
CA PHE A 62 5.36 21.47 -10.89
C PHE A 62 5.56 20.06 -11.45
N VAL A 63 4.46 19.36 -11.77
CA VAL A 63 4.49 18.01 -12.36
C VAL A 63 5.26 18.00 -13.68
N ASP A 64 5.05 19.00 -14.54
CA ASP A 64 5.73 19.08 -15.82
C ASP A 64 7.23 19.35 -15.66
N ALA A 65 7.62 20.19 -14.69
CA ALA A 65 9.02 20.39 -14.33
C ALA A 65 9.69 19.10 -13.80
N VAL A 66 9.01 18.36 -12.93
CA VAL A 66 9.51 17.07 -12.42
C VAL A 66 9.68 16.06 -13.55
N ARG A 67 8.71 15.96 -14.47
CA ARG A 67 8.80 15.09 -15.65
C ARG A 67 9.99 15.43 -16.53
N ALA A 68 10.21 16.72 -16.79
CA ALA A 68 11.35 17.18 -17.58
C ALA A 68 12.69 16.83 -16.91
N GLN A 69 12.79 17.01 -15.59
CA GLN A 69 14.03 16.74 -14.85
C GLN A 69 14.30 15.24 -14.64
N ALA A 70 13.26 14.43 -14.48
CA ALA A 70 13.38 13.01 -14.18
C ALA A 70 13.62 12.14 -15.43
N ALA A 71 13.48 12.69 -16.65
CA ALA A 71 13.66 11.94 -17.88
C ALA A 71 15.01 11.18 -17.91
N PRO A 72 15.02 9.89 -18.32
CA PRO A 72 13.96 9.13 -18.98
C PRO A 72 13.02 8.36 -18.02
N ARG A 73 13.07 8.63 -16.71
CA ARG A 73 12.28 7.91 -15.70
C ARG A 73 10.79 8.20 -15.84
N THR A 74 9.96 7.22 -15.54
CA THR A 74 8.49 7.34 -15.53
C THR A 74 8.02 8.13 -14.30
N VAL A 75 7.13 9.11 -14.52
CA VAL A 75 6.58 9.95 -13.45
C VAL A 75 5.07 9.77 -13.36
N GLY A 76 4.62 9.08 -12.31
CA GLY A 76 3.23 9.01 -11.90
C GLY A 76 2.79 10.26 -11.13
N VAL A 77 1.49 10.53 -11.13
CA VAL A 77 0.91 11.68 -10.44
C VAL A 77 -0.30 11.21 -9.65
N TYR A 78 -0.31 11.54 -8.36
CA TYR A 78 -1.46 11.40 -7.49
C TYR A 78 -1.92 12.78 -7.05
N ALA A 79 -3.08 13.20 -7.55
CA ALA A 79 -3.76 14.39 -7.04
C ALA A 79 -4.41 14.04 -5.71
N VAL A 80 -4.02 14.74 -4.63
CA VAL A 80 -4.64 14.53 -3.32
C VAL A 80 -6.14 14.81 -3.44
N ASN A 81 -6.93 13.79 -3.10
CA ASN A 81 -8.36 13.75 -3.16
C ASN A 81 -8.96 14.26 -1.84
N TYR A 82 -9.09 15.58 -1.78
CA TYR A 82 -9.66 16.28 -0.63
C TYR A 82 -10.53 17.46 -1.08
N PRO A 83 -11.33 18.09 -0.21
CA PRO A 83 -12.25 19.14 -0.63
C PRO A 83 -11.60 20.45 -1.11
N ALA A 84 -10.39 20.78 -0.64
CA ALA A 84 -9.76 22.09 -0.87
C ALA A 84 -10.67 23.27 -0.47
N GLY A 85 -11.27 23.18 0.72
CA GLY A 85 -12.29 24.11 1.19
C GLY A 85 -11.80 25.54 1.38
N ASN A 86 -12.74 26.50 1.27
CA ASN A 86 -12.53 27.93 1.42
C ASN A 86 -13.39 28.57 2.53
N ASN A 87 -14.00 27.73 3.36
CA ASN A 87 -14.89 28.10 4.45
C ASN A 87 -14.12 28.56 5.69
N PHE A 88 -13.27 29.58 5.52
CA PHE A 88 -12.40 30.10 6.57
C PHE A 88 -13.15 30.66 7.78
N ALA A 89 -14.43 31.05 7.61
CA ALA A 89 -15.30 31.49 8.70
C ALA A 89 -15.69 30.35 9.65
N ASP A 90 -15.83 29.14 9.13
CA ASP A 90 -16.15 27.93 9.89
C ASP A 90 -14.87 27.11 10.08
N ARG A 91 -14.06 27.54 11.05
CA ARG A 91 -12.69 27.03 11.26
C ARG A 91 -12.64 25.52 11.44
N GLU A 92 -13.64 24.93 12.09
CA GLU A 92 -13.75 23.50 12.32
C GLU A 92 -13.96 22.74 11.01
N ILE A 93 -14.84 23.23 10.13
CA ILE A 93 -15.10 22.60 8.84
C ILE A 93 -13.89 22.79 7.91
N PHE A 94 -13.29 23.99 7.89
CA PHE A 94 -12.06 24.23 7.14
C PHE A 94 -10.94 23.28 7.57
N ALA A 95 -10.71 23.14 8.89
CA ALA A 95 -9.73 22.21 9.45
C ALA A 95 -10.03 20.76 9.03
N GLY A 96 -11.30 20.36 8.98
CA GLY A 96 -11.73 19.07 8.46
C GLY A 96 -11.20 18.80 7.05
N THR A 97 -11.31 19.77 6.14
CA THR A 97 -10.81 19.61 4.76
C THR A 97 -9.29 19.39 4.72
N VAL A 98 -8.52 20.07 5.57
CA VAL A 98 -7.07 19.89 5.64
C VAL A 98 -6.70 18.51 6.19
N ILE A 99 -7.41 18.07 7.24
CA ILE A 99 -7.21 16.75 7.84
C ILE A 99 -7.49 15.66 6.81
N ASP A 100 -8.53 15.80 6.00
CA ASP A 100 -8.86 14.84 4.94
C ASP A 100 -7.74 14.76 3.90
N GLY A 101 -7.17 15.91 3.49
CA GLY A 101 -6.02 15.93 2.58
C GLY A 101 -4.77 15.25 3.14
N ILE A 102 -4.46 15.49 4.42
CA ILE A 102 -3.33 14.84 5.10
C ILE A 102 -3.53 13.32 5.15
N ARG A 103 -4.74 12.86 5.49
CA ARG A 103 -5.07 11.44 5.57
C ARG A 103 -4.97 10.77 4.20
N ASP A 104 -5.51 11.39 3.17
CA ASP A 104 -5.45 10.84 1.82
C ASP A 104 -4.02 10.73 1.29
N ALA A 105 -3.23 11.81 1.38
CA ALA A 105 -1.82 11.79 0.99
C ALA A 105 -1.04 10.73 1.79
N GLY A 106 -1.26 10.66 3.10
CA GLY A 106 -0.64 9.65 3.96
C GLY A 106 -1.01 8.22 3.58
N ASN A 107 -2.28 7.96 3.25
CA ASN A 107 -2.74 6.65 2.79
C ASN A 107 -2.12 6.28 1.45
N ARG A 108 -1.95 7.24 0.53
CA ARG A 108 -1.27 6.99 -0.75
C ARG A 108 0.20 6.63 -0.55
N LEU A 109 0.91 7.38 0.30
CA LEU A 109 2.31 7.07 0.63
C LEU A 109 2.46 5.67 1.24
N GLN A 110 1.61 5.31 2.18
CA GLN A 110 1.59 3.97 2.78
C GLN A 110 1.30 2.89 1.74
N THR A 111 0.32 3.12 0.87
CA THR A 111 -0.02 2.21 -0.23
C THR A 111 1.17 2.01 -1.17
N MET A 112 1.86 3.09 -1.53
CA MET A 112 3.06 3.02 -2.39
C MET A 112 4.24 2.34 -1.69
N SER A 113 4.40 2.52 -0.38
CA SER A 113 5.45 1.84 0.37
C SER A 113 5.32 0.32 0.36
N VAL A 114 4.09 -0.19 0.30
CA VAL A 114 3.79 -1.63 0.25
C VAL A 114 3.84 -2.15 -1.18
N ASN A 115 3.19 -1.44 -2.11
CA ASN A 115 2.96 -1.94 -3.46
C ASN A 115 4.10 -1.59 -4.43
N CYS A 116 4.82 -0.50 -4.18
CA CYS A 116 5.85 0.07 -5.05
C CYS A 116 7.04 0.63 -4.23
N PRO A 117 7.73 -0.20 -3.42
CA PRO A 117 8.74 0.26 -2.46
C PRO A 117 9.96 0.97 -3.09
N ASN A 118 10.17 0.79 -4.39
CA ASN A 118 11.27 1.41 -5.13
C ASN A 118 10.91 2.76 -5.76
N THR A 119 9.61 3.12 -5.82
CA THR A 119 9.16 4.41 -6.36
C THR A 119 9.68 5.54 -5.47
N LYS A 120 10.25 6.58 -6.09
CA LYS A 120 10.66 7.79 -5.37
C LYS A 120 9.47 8.73 -5.22
N MET A 121 9.13 9.05 -3.98
CA MET A 121 8.01 9.93 -3.68
C MET A 121 8.46 11.40 -3.69
N VAL A 122 7.71 12.24 -4.38
CA VAL A 122 7.87 13.71 -4.39
C VAL A 122 6.57 14.31 -3.88
N LEU A 123 6.65 15.08 -2.79
CA LEU A 123 5.50 15.74 -2.18
C LEU A 123 5.45 17.21 -2.62
N GLY A 124 4.26 17.69 -2.96
CA GLY A 124 4.02 19.08 -3.36
C GLY A 124 2.65 19.62 -2.96
#